data_AF-A0A8I0KF53-F1
#
_entry.id   AF-A0A8I0KF53-F1
#
_cell.length_a   1.000
_cell.length_b   1.000
_cell.length_c   1.000
_cell.angle_alpha   90.00
_cell.angle_beta   90.00
_cell.angle_gamma   90.00
#
_symmetry.space_group_name_H-M   'P 1'
#
loop_
_entity.id
_entity.type
_entity.pdbx_description
1 polymer ?
#
loop_
_entity_poly.entity_id
_entity_poly.type
_entity_poly.pdbx_seq_one_letter_code
_entity_poly.pdbx_strand_id
1 'polypeptide(L)'
;MLTELLLLLILYFFFLWITSWIRYFNNMDERFGDTIWRWSYDYPVKGKRDISNLDDKNFVLLRRKRNKAVTIMYWTFFLSFIIFMSFISKILFIILN
;
A
#
# COMPACT_ATOMS: atom_id res chain seq x y z
N MET A 1 -18.20 6.56 -17.89
CA MET A 1 -16.91 7.29 -17.90
C MET A 1 -16.78 8.24 -16.74
N LEU A 2 -17.79 9.07 -16.46
CA LEU A 2 -17.80 9.98 -15.30
C LEU A 2 -17.74 9.22 -13.96
N THR A 3 -18.47 8.11 -13.84
CA THR A 3 -18.48 7.26 -12.63
C THR A 3 -17.13 6.62 -12.36
N GLU A 4 -16.46 6.08 -13.39
CA GLU A 4 -15.11 5.52 -13.26
C GLU A 4 -14.10 6.60 -12.91
N LEU A 5 -14.21 7.79 -13.50
CA LEU A 5 -13.35 8.93 -13.18
C LEU A 5 -13.50 9.35 -11.71
N LEU A 6 -14.73 9.49 -11.21
CA LEU A 6 -15.00 9.81 -9.82
C LEU A 6 -14.49 8.72 -8.88
N LEU A 7 -14.68 7.45 -9.23
CA LEU A 7 -14.19 6.32 -8.44
C LEU A 7 -12.66 6.27 -8.38
N LEU A 8 -11.98 6.53 -9.50
CA LEU A 8 -10.52 6.65 -9.56
C LEU A 8 -10.00 7.81 -8.72
N LEU A 9 -10.68 8.96 -8.71
CA LEU A 9 -10.34 10.09 -7.84
C LEU A 9 -10.45 9.73 -6.36
N ILE A 10 -11.55 9.07 -5.95
CA ILE A 10 -11.74 8.62 -4.58
C ILE A 10 -10.63 7.63 -4.17
N LEU A 11 -10.34 6.66 -5.03
CA LEU A 11 -9.29 5.67 -4.77
C LEU A 11 -7.89 6.31 -4.73
N TYR A 12 -7.64 7.35 -5.52
CA TYR A 12 -6.40 8.11 -5.48
C TYR A 12 -6.21 8.81 -4.13
N PHE A 13 -7.21 9.52 -3.62
CA PHE A 13 -7.13 10.13 -2.28
C PHE A 13 -7.00 9.08 -1.18
N PHE A 14 -7.72 7.96 -1.30
CA PHE A 14 -7.59 6.85 -0.37
C PHE A 14 -6.17 6.25 -0.38
N PHE A 15 -5.56 6.11 -1.55
CA PHE A 15 -4.18 5.66 -1.70
C PHE A 15 -3.17 6.63 -1.06
N LEU A 16 -3.33 7.94 -1.26
CA LEU A 16 -2.50 8.96 -0.59
C LEU A 16 -2.61 8.88 0.94
N TRP A 17 -3.83 8.65 1.45
CA TRP A 17 -4.05 8.45 2.88
C TRP A 17 -3.36 7.20 3.40
N ILE A 18 -3.48 6.04 2.74
CA ILE A 18 -2.81 4.80 3.14
C ILE A 18 -1.29 4.95 3.12
N THR A 19 -0.73 5.55 2.06
CA THR A 19 0.72 5.73 1.93
C THR A 19 1.28 6.67 3.00
N SER A 20 0.50 7.65 3.43
CA SER A 20 0.85 8.50 4.58
C SER A 20 0.92 7.70 5.89
N TRP A 21 0.02 6.74 6.11
CA TRP A 21 0.12 5.82 7.25
C TRP A 21 1.35 4.92 7.20
N ILE A 22 1.71 4.42 6.01
CA ILE A 22 2.93 3.59 5.86
C ILE A 22 4.16 4.42 6.20
N ARG A 23 4.25 5.66 5.72
CA ARG A 23 5.35 6.59 6.07
C ARG A 23 5.39 6.91 7.55
N TYR A 24 4.23 7.14 8.17
CA TYR A 24 4.13 7.31 9.62
C TYR A 24 4.74 6.12 10.36
N PHE A 25 4.39 4.88 10.00
CA PHE A 25 4.99 3.70 10.62
C PHE A 25 6.47 3.53 10.32
N ASN A 26 6.95 3.88 9.12
CA ASN A 26 8.37 3.83 8.78
C ASN A 26 9.19 4.75 9.69
N ASN A 27 8.66 5.94 10.02
CA ASN A 27 9.34 6.91 10.88
C ASN A 27 9.34 6.54 12.38
N MET A 28 8.57 5.54 12.78
CA MET A 28 8.45 5.14 14.19
C MET A 28 9.56 4.18 14.63
N ASP A 29 10.26 3.53 13.70
CA ASP A 29 11.36 2.61 14.00
C ASP A 29 12.35 2.56 12.82
N GLU A 30 13.63 2.81 13.09
CA GLU A 30 14.71 2.83 12.08
C GLU A 30 14.90 1.50 11.34
N ARG A 31 14.40 0.39 11.90
CA ARG A 31 14.44 -0.92 11.25
C ARG A 31 13.52 -0.99 10.04
N PHE A 32 12.51 -0.12 9.94
CA PHE A 32 11.69 0.00 8.75
C PHE A 32 12.41 0.87 7.72
N GLY A 33 12.68 0.34 6.53
CA GLY A 33 13.20 1.14 5.43
C GLY A 33 12.15 2.12 4.87
N ASP A 34 12.59 3.09 4.08
CA ASP A 34 11.79 4.23 3.60
C ASP A 34 10.81 3.92 2.45
N THR A 35 10.59 2.64 2.13
CA THR A 35 9.68 2.26 1.04
C THR A 35 8.23 2.10 1.51
N ILE A 36 7.29 2.50 0.65
CA ILE A 36 5.85 2.26 0.83
C ILE A 36 5.40 0.89 0.29
N TRP A 37 6.20 0.31 -0.62
CA TRP A 37 5.84 -0.89 -1.37
C TRP A 37 6.24 -2.19 -0.70
N ARG A 38 7.32 -2.19 0.10
CA ARG A 38 7.85 -3.44 0.65
C ARG A 38 7.15 -3.81 1.95
N TRP A 39 6.77 -5.07 2.09
CA TRP A 39 6.51 -5.63 3.41
C TRP A 39 7.80 -5.61 4.23
N SER A 40 7.68 -5.60 5.54
CA SER A 40 8.85 -5.61 6.43
C SER A 40 9.72 -6.86 6.21
N TYR A 41 9.13 -7.94 5.69
CA TYR A 41 9.81 -9.22 5.43
C TYR A 41 10.73 -9.17 4.20
N ASP A 42 10.54 -8.20 3.31
CA ASP A 42 11.34 -8.08 2.09
C ASP A 42 12.70 -7.41 2.35
N TYR A 43 12.90 -6.85 3.56
CA TYR A 43 14.17 -6.29 3.97
C TYR A 43 15.08 -7.38 4.55
N PRO A 44 16.40 -7.32 4.27
CA PRO A 44 17.34 -8.24 4.87
C PRO A 44 17.33 -8.08 6.39
N VAL A 45 17.17 -9.19 7.11
CA VAL A 45 17.21 -9.20 8.58
C VAL A 45 18.63 -8.87 9.03
N LYS A 46 18.85 -7.68 9.61
CA LYS A 46 20.10 -7.34 10.28
C LYS A 46 20.04 -7.81 11.73
N GLY A 47 20.90 -8.76 12.12
CA GLY A 47 21.03 -9.22 13.51
C GLY A 47 20.19 -10.44 13.88
N LYS A 48 19.81 -10.56 15.16
CA LYS A 48 18.97 -11.67 15.65
C LYS A 48 17.57 -11.58 15.02
N ARG A 49 16.99 -12.75 14.75
CA ARG A 49 15.66 -12.86 14.15
C ARG A 49 14.59 -12.47 15.17
N ASP A 50 14.19 -11.20 15.16
CA ASP A 50 13.06 -10.70 15.96
C ASP A 50 11.73 -11.08 15.25
N ILE A 51 11.39 -12.37 15.32
CA ILE A 51 10.21 -12.94 14.64
C ILE A 51 9.05 -13.03 15.62
N SER A 52 9.35 -13.38 16.87
CA SER A 52 8.33 -13.71 17.86
C SER A 52 8.03 -12.54 18.78
N ASN A 53 6.84 -12.57 19.39
CA ASN A 53 6.49 -11.63 20.45
C ASN A 53 7.40 -11.78 21.69
N LEU A 54 8.15 -12.89 21.81
CA LEU A 54 9.08 -13.15 22.90
C LEU A 54 10.38 -12.35 22.73
N ASP A 55 10.72 -11.97 21.49
CA ASP A 55 11.94 -11.22 21.17
C ASP A 55 11.73 -9.71 21.37
N ASP A 56 10.74 -9.15 20.68
CA ASP A 56 10.38 -7.72 20.78
C ASP A 56 8.88 -7.54 20.47
N LYS A 57 8.06 -7.63 21.51
CA LYS A 57 6.59 -7.52 21.40
C LYS A 57 6.16 -6.18 20.78
N ASN A 58 6.82 -5.08 21.14
CA ASN A 58 6.43 -3.74 20.69
C ASN A 58 6.68 -3.59 19.19
N PHE A 59 7.84 -4.01 18.72
CA PHE A 59 8.17 -4.00 17.31
C PHE A 59 7.31 -4.94 16.48
N VAL A 60 7.07 -6.16 16.96
CA VAL A 60 6.24 -7.12 16.22
C VAL A 60 4.81 -6.61 16.05
N LEU A 61 4.25 -5.93 17.06
CA LEU A 61 2.93 -5.29 16.94
C LEU A 61 2.95 -4.12 15.93
N LEU A 62 3.97 -3.27 15.98
CA LEU A 62 4.14 -2.15 15.05
C LEU A 62 4.29 -2.65 13.60
N ARG A 63 5.12 -3.67 13.39
CA ARG A 63 5.35 -4.36 12.12
C ARG A 63 4.05 -4.91 11.54
N ARG A 64 3.22 -5.57 12.35
CA ARG A 64 1.91 -6.10 11.90
C ARG A 64 0.98 -4.98 11.45
N LYS A 65 0.93 -3.86 12.18
CA LYS A 65 0.13 -2.68 11.78
C LYS A 65 0.62 -2.09 10.46
N ARG A 66 1.93 -1.87 10.33
CA ARG A 66 2.56 -1.40 9.08
C ARG A 66 2.25 -2.34 7.91
N ASN A 67 2.49 -3.64 8.06
CA ASN A 67 2.28 -4.61 7.00
C ASN A 67 0.80 -4.72 6.59
N LYS A 68 -0.14 -4.58 7.54
CA LYS A 68 -1.56 -4.47 7.22
C LYS A 68 -1.84 -3.25 6.33
N ALA A 69 -1.24 -2.09 6.64
CA ALA A 69 -1.37 -0.90 5.80
C ALA A 69 -0.79 -1.11 4.38
N VAL A 70 0.39 -1.74 4.27
CA VAL A 70 0.99 -2.13 2.97
C VAL A 70 0.06 -3.06 2.19
N THR A 71 -0.53 -4.07 2.84
CA THR A 71 -1.49 -4.96 2.19
C THR A 71 -2.72 -4.20 1.69
N ILE A 72 -3.30 -3.32 2.51
CA ILE A 72 -4.45 -2.49 2.10
C ILE A 72 -4.06 -1.60 0.90
N MET A 73 -2.86 -1.02 0.89
CA MET A 73 -2.34 -0.24 -0.23
C MET A 73 -2.33 -1.05 -1.53
N TYR A 74 -1.84 -2.29 -1.50
CA TYR A 74 -1.84 -3.17 -2.68
C TYR A 74 -3.26 -3.49 -3.17
N TRP A 75 -4.19 -3.77 -2.25
CA TRP A 75 -5.60 -3.98 -2.62
C TRP A 75 -6.21 -2.74 -3.28
N THR A 76 -5.96 -1.55 -2.73
CA THR A 76 -6.41 -0.28 -3.33
C THR A 76 -5.80 -0.05 -4.71
N PHE A 77 -4.50 -0.31 -4.87
CA PHE A 77 -3.81 -0.19 -6.15
C PHE A 77 -4.40 -1.14 -7.19
N PHE A 78 -4.58 -2.42 -6.85
CA PHE A 78 -5.11 -3.43 -7.77
C PHE A 78 -6.57 -3.13 -8.17
N LEU A 79 -7.40 -2.70 -7.22
CA LEU A 79 -8.76 -2.25 -7.52
C LEU A 79 -8.76 -1.04 -8.47
N SER A 80 -7.90 -0.06 -8.20
CA SER A 80 -7.73 1.13 -9.05
C SER A 80 -7.30 0.73 -10.46
N PHE A 81 -6.38 -0.24 -10.58
CA PHE A 81 -5.92 -0.76 -11.86
C PHE A 81 -7.07 -1.38 -12.68
N ILE A 82 -7.93 -2.20 -12.07
CA ILE A 82 -9.08 -2.80 -12.78
C ILE A 82 -10.03 -1.72 -13.31
N ILE A 83 -10.35 -0.72 -12.49
CA ILE A 83 -11.24 0.38 -12.88
C ILE A 83 -10.59 1.23 -13.97
N PHE A 84 -9.28 1.48 -13.86
CA PHE A 84 -8.52 2.20 -14.87
C PHE A 84 -8.54 1.48 -16.22
N MET A 85 -8.37 0.16 -16.25
CA MET A 85 -8.47 -0.63 -17.49
C MET A 85 -9.86 -0.51 -18.13
N SER A 86 -10.93 -0.54 -17.33
CA SER A 86 -12.29 -0.31 -17.81
C SER A 86 -12.48 1.10 -18.38
N PHE A 87 -11.92 2.11 -17.71
CA PHE A 87 -11.96 3.51 -18.17
C PHE A 87 -11.23 3.69 -19.50
N ILE A 88 -10.01 3.15 -19.63
CA ILE A 88 -9.21 3.20 -20.86
C ILE A 88 -9.92 2.50 -22.01
N SER A 89 -10.54 1.33 -21.78
CA SER A 89 -11.30 0.62 -22.81
C SER A 89 -12.41 1.50 -23.41
N LYS A 90 -13.11 2.27 -22.58
CA LYS A 90 -14.15 3.21 -23.04
C LYS A 90 -13.56 4.40 -23.82
N ILE A 91 -12.40 4.91 -23.40
CA ILE A 91 -11.67 5.94 -24.18
C ILE A 91 -11.32 5.40 -25.56
N LEU A 92 -10.75 4.19 -25.64
CA LEU A 92 -10.37 3.59 -26.92
C LEU A 92 -11.58 3.39 -27.84
N PHE A 93 -12.73 3.00 -27.30
CA PHE A 93 -13.97 2.90 -28.06
C PHE A 93 -14.45 4.23 -28.64
N ILE A 94 -14.24 5.34 -27.92
CA ILE A 94 -14.55 6.70 -28.41
C ILE A 94 -13.55 7.17 -29.46
N ILE A 95 -12.29 6.73 -29.40
CA ILE A 95 -11.28 7.10 -30.40
C ILE A 95 -11.52 6.34 -31.72
N LEU A 96 -12.00 5.09 -31.63
CA LEU A 96 -12.19 4.22 -32.78
C LEU A 96 -13.46 4.52 -33.59
N ASN A 97 -14.51 5.03 -32.93
CA ASN A 97 -15.79 5.40 -33.55
C ASN A 97 -15.89 6.90 -33.78
#